data_AF-A0A5C3K9X8-F1
#
_entry.id   AF-A0A5C3K9X8-F1
#
_cell.length_a   1.000
_cell.length_b   1.000
_cell.length_c   1.000
_cell.angle_alpha   90.00
_cell.angle_beta   90.00
_cell.angle_gamma   90.00
#
_symmetry.space_group_name_H-M   'P 1'
#
loop_
_entity.id
_entity.type
_entity.pdbx_description
1 polymer ?
#
loop_
_entity_poly.entity_id
_entity_poly.type
_entity_poly.pdbx_seq_one_letter_code
_entity_poly.pdbx_strand_id
1 'polypeptide(L)'
;EVRKLVAEFADCFALLLSKVNVVPGAVHKLDIKEGANFSTKPNQRKMTPVQKEFLDKKLDEMLEAGIIRPINPSKVKCSAPVVLVPKPNNTDLPLAELQHMVNNECIAHGLEPVVELLP
;
A
#
# COMPACT_ATOMS: atom_id res chain seq x y z
N GLU A 1 -23.94 3.73 -16.56
CA GLU A 1 -22.78 3.45 -17.42
C GLU A 1 -21.46 3.42 -16.65
N VAL A 2 -21.09 4.51 -15.95
CA VAL A 2 -19.85 4.62 -15.14
C VAL A 2 -19.68 3.50 -14.11
N ARG A 3 -20.72 3.16 -13.33
CA ARG A 3 -20.64 2.09 -12.31
C ARG A 3 -20.28 0.71 -12.90
N LYS A 4 -20.72 0.44 -14.13
CA LYS A 4 -20.42 -0.82 -14.83
C LYS A 4 -18.96 -0.86 -15.25
N LEU A 5 -18.44 0.26 -15.76
CA LEU A 5 -17.02 0.43 -16.12
C LEU A 5 -16.10 0.27 -14.90
N VAL A 6 -16.42 0.93 -13.79
CA VAL A 6 -15.62 0.83 -12.56
C VAL A 6 -15.62 -0.61 -12.01
N ALA A 7 -16.75 -1.32 -12.10
CA ALA A 7 -16.82 -2.71 -11.69
C ALA A 7 -16.04 -3.65 -12.62
N GLU A 8 -16.07 -3.39 -13.94
CA GLU A 8 -15.35 -4.17 -14.95
C GLU A 8 -13.82 -4.01 -14.83
N PHE A 9 -13.35 -2.78 -14.57
CA PHE A 9 -11.93 -2.44 -14.43
C PHE A 9 -11.54 -2.19 -12.97
N ALA A 10 -12.13 -2.95 -12.05
CA ALA A 10 -11.90 -2.77 -10.62
C ALA A 10 -10.43 -2.96 -10.24
N ASP A 11 -9.65 -3.74 -10.99
CA ASP A 11 -8.20 -3.88 -10.80
C ASP A 11 -7.40 -2.62 -11.10
N CYS A 12 -7.88 -1.79 -12.04
CA CYS A 12 -7.28 -0.51 -12.40
C CYS A 12 -7.69 0.62 -11.46
N PHE A 13 -8.93 0.57 -10.93
CA PHE A 13 -9.50 1.63 -10.09
C PHE A 13 -9.46 1.33 -8.58
N ALA A 14 -9.28 0.08 -8.17
CA ALA A 14 -9.25 -0.26 -6.76
C ALA A 14 -7.93 0.19 -6.12
N LEU A 15 -8.05 0.93 -5.02
CA LEU A 15 -6.96 1.22 -4.10
C LEU A 15 -6.61 0.01 -3.20
N LEU A 16 -6.94 -1.22 -3.65
CA LEU A 16 -6.80 -2.46 -2.88
C LEU A 16 -5.65 -3.29 -3.42
N LEU A 17 -4.71 -3.64 -2.55
CA LEU A 17 -3.56 -4.48 -2.88
C LEU A 17 -3.97 -5.87 -3.39
N SER A 18 -5.10 -6.41 -2.91
CA SER A 18 -5.65 -7.71 -3.33
C SER A 18 -6.19 -7.75 -4.76
N LYS A 19 -6.31 -6.59 -5.43
CA LYS A 19 -6.77 -6.48 -6.82
C LYS A 19 -5.61 -6.29 -7.81
N VAL A 20 -4.37 -6.29 -7.33
CA VAL A 20 -3.18 -6.20 -8.19
C VAL A 20 -2.99 -7.53 -8.93
N ASN A 21 -3.29 -7.52 -10.23
CA ASN A 21 -3.08 -8.66 -11.11
C ASN A 21 -1.61 -8.77 -11.53
N VAL A 22 -0.97 -9.91 -11.25
CA VAL A 22 0.39 -10.19 -11.73
C VAL A 22 0.31 -10.48 -13.23
N VAL A 23 1.10 -9.76 -14.04
CA VAL A 23 1.20 -10.03 -15.48
C VAL A 23 1.94 -11.36 -15.70
N PRO A 24 1.30 -12.37 -16.31
CA PRO A 24 1.93 -13.67 -16.54
C PRO A 24 3.22 -13.53 -17.35
N GLY A 25 4.31 -14.10 -16.84
CA GLY A 25 5.62 -14.08 -17.51
C GLY A 25 6.44 -12.79 -17.32
N ALA A 26 5.88 -11.74 -16.70
CA ALA A 26 6.66 -10.55 -16.34
C ALA A 26 7.56 -10.85 -15.14
N VAL A 27 8.86 -10.98 -15.38
CA VAL A 27 9.86 -11.22 -14.33
C VAL A 27 10.84 -10.05 -14.29
N HIS A 28 10.88 -9.34 -13.15
CA HIS A 28 11.91 -8.34 -12.90
C HIS A 28 13.22 -9.06 -12.52
N LYS A 29 14.21 -9.01 -13.42
CA LYS A 29 15.55 -9.55 -13.17
C LYS A 29 16.45 -8.45 -12.63
N LEU A 30 16.97 -8.63 -11.42
CA LEU A 30 18.00 -7.78 -10.85
C LEU A 30 19.37 -8.20 -11.44
N ASP A 31 20.05 -7.26 -12.11
CA ASP A 31 21.41 -7.47 -12.60
C ASP A 31 22.41 -7.29 -11.45
N ILE A 32 22.72 -8.39 -10.78
CA ILE A 32 23.65 -8.42 -9.65
C ILE A 32 25.02 -8.83 -10.20
N LYS A 33 25.98 -7.91 -10.13
CA LYS A 33 27.38 -8.19 -10.50
C LYS A 33 27.95 -9.36 -9.71
N GLU A 34 28.76 -10.17 -10.37
CA GLU A 34 29.48 -11.26 -9.73
C GLU A 34 30.40 -10.71 -8.61
N GLY A 35 30.39 -11.38 -7.45
CA GLY A 35 31.13 -10.92 -6.26
C GLY A 35 30.48 -9.77 -5.47
N ALA A 36 29.29 -9.29 -5.86
CA ALA A 36 28.59 -8.28 -5.08
C ALA A 36 28.22 -8.81 -3.69
N ASN A 37 28.66 -8.10 -2.66
CA ASN A 37 28.33 -8.39 -1.27
C ASN A 37 27.24 -7.45 -0.79
N PHE A 38 26.16 -8.00 -0.24
CA PHE A 38 25.08 -7.24 0.37
C PHE A 38 25.05 -7.46 1.87
N SER A 39 24.56 -6.47 2.61
CA SER A 39 24.32 -6.65 4.05
C SER A 39 23.09 -7.52 4.27
N THR A 40 23.23 -8.51 5.15
CA THR A 40 22.11 -9.29 5.70
C THR A 40 21.74 -8.85 7.12
N LYS A 41 22.46 -7.85 7.67
CA LYS A 41 22.27 -7.33 9.02
C LYS A 41 21.73 -5.89 8.93
N PRO A 42 20.40 -5.71 8.84
CA PRO A 42 19.83 -4.38 8.80
C PRO A 42 19.90 -3.73 10.18
N ASN A 43 20.40 -2.49 10.24
CA ASN A 43 20.28 -1.66 11.44
C ASN A 43 18.89 -1.02 11.47
N GLN A 44 17.86 -1.82 11.80
CA GLN A 44 16.48 -1.34 11.88
C GLN A 44 16.34 -0.32 13.01
N ARG A 45 15.86 0.89 12.68
CA ARG A 45 15.54 1.89 13.70
C ARG A 45 14.35 1.41 14.52
N LYS A 46 14.39 1.68 15.83
CA LYS A 46 13.27 1.41 16.73
C LYS A 46 12.03 2.15 16.23
N MET A 47 10.91 1.44 16.14
CA MET A 47 9.61 2.00 15.81
C MET A 47 8.80 2.20 17.09
N THR A 48 7.92 3.21 17.10
CA THR A 48 6.92 3.35 18.16
C THR A 48 5.88 2.22 18.07
N PRO A 49 5.12 1.92 19.14
CA PRO A 49 4.07 0.90 19.08
C PRO A 49 3.06 1.14 17.96
N VAL A 50 2.62 2.39 17.78
CA VAL A 50 1.68 2.80 16.72
C VAL A 50 2.26 2.57 15.32
N GLN A 51 3.53 2.91 15.12
CA GLN A 51 4.22 2.67 13.86
C GLN A 51 4.35 1.18 13.54
N LYS A 52 4.65 0.37 14.56
CA LYS A 52 4.77 -1.07 14.41
C LYS A 52 3.43 -1.71 14.05
N GLU A 53 2.36 -1.36 14.76
CA GLU A 53 1.01 -1.86 14.47
C GLU A 53 0.56 -1.50 13.05
N PHE A 54 0.85 -0.26 12.61
CA PHE A 54 0.59 0.15 11.23
C PHE A 54 1.36 -0.70 10.21
N LEU A 55 2.66 -0.93 10.45
CA LEU A 55 3.48 -1.75 9.56
C LEU A 55 3.00 -3.20 9.53
N ASP A 56 2.73 -3.79 10.69
CA ASP A 56 2.27 -5.18 10.83
C ASP A 56 0.96 -5.39 10.04
N LYS A 57 -0.02 -4.48 10.18
CA LYS A 57 -1.25 -4.52 9.38
C LYS A 57 -0.98 -4.48 7.87
N LYS A 58 -0.04 -3.65 7.43
CA LYS A 58 0.33 -3.57 6.00
C LYS A 58 1.06 -4.81 5.50
N LEU A 59 1.89 -5.43 6.34
CA LEU A 59 2.52 -6.70 6.03
C LEU A 59 1.47 -7.80 5.87
N ASP A 60 0.47 -7.85 6.75
CA ASP A 60 -0.63 -8.82 6.65
C ASP A 60 -1.45 -8.63 5.36
N GLU A 61 -1.82 -7.40 5.02
CA GLU A 61 -2.50 -7.08 3.75
C GLU A 61 -1.69 -7.55 2.53
N MET A 62 -0.37 -7.34 2.53
CA MET A 62 0.52 -7.78 1.44
C MET A 62 0.73 -9.30 1.40
N LEU A 63 0.72 -9.97 2.56
CA LEU A 63 0.81 -11.42 2.66
C LEU A 63 -0.46 -12.08 2.14
N GLU A 64 -1.63 -11.58 2.54
CA GLU A 64 -2.94 -12.07 2.07
C GLU A 64 -3.10 -11.85 0.56
N ALA A 65 -2.62 -10.71 0.03
CA ALA A 65 -2.60 -10.44 -1.40
C ALA A 65 -1.53 -11.23 -2.18
N GLY A 66 -0.65 -11.99 -1.51
CA GLY A 66 0.41 -12.76 -2.15
C GLY A 66 1.54 -11.93 -2.74
N ILE A 67 1.66 -10.65 -2.38
CA ILE A 67 2.70 -9.72 -2.85
C ILE A 67 4.05 -10.04 -2.22
N ILE A 68 4.05 -10.40 -0.93
CA ILE A 68 5.24 -10.80 -0.19
C ILE A 68 5.06 -12.20 0.38
N ARG A 69 6.17 -12.81 0.82
CA ARG A 69 6.16 -14.12 1.49
C ARG A 69 7.24 -14.21 2.55
N PRO A 70 7.05 -15.03 3.59
CA PRO A 70 8.12 -15.33 4.53
C PRO A 70 9.27 -16.05 3.82
N ILE A 71 10.50 -15.74 4.24
CA ILE A 71 11.72 -16.38 3.77
C ILE A 71 12.57 -16.79 4.96
N ASN A 72 13.17 -17.98 4.89
CA ASN A 72 14.11 -18.40 5.92
C ASN A 72 15.34 -17.47 5.91
N PRO A 73 15.81 -16.96 7.06
CA PRO A 73 16.96 -16.06 7.13
C PRO A 73 18.20 -16.55 6.40
N SER A 74 18.47 -17.87 6.39
CA SER A 74 19.61 -18.48 5.70
C SER A 74 19.54 -18.37 4.17
N LYS A 75 18.36 -18.07 3.61
CA LYS A 75 18.15 -17.87 2.17
C LYS A 75 18.15 -16.40 1.75
N VAL A 76 18.27 -15.48 2.71
CA VAL A 76 18.27 -14.03 2.45
C VAL A 76 19.64 -13.62 1.92
N LYS A 77 19.67 -13.09 0.70
CA LYS A 77 20.91 -12.55 0.10
C LYS A 77 21.18 -11.10 0.52
N CYS A 78 20.15 -10.34 0.84
CA CYS A 78 20.21 -8.93 1.19
C CYS A 78 19.03 -8.58 2.10
N SER A 79 19.26 -7.73 3.11
CA SER A 79 18.20 -7.19 3.97
C SER A 79 18.44 -5.70 4.20
N ALA A 80 17.42 -4.90 3.92
CA ALA A 80 17.42 -3.46 4.15
C ALA A 80 16.47 -3.10 5.31
N PRO A 81 16.76 -2.04 6.08
CA PRO A 81 15.82 -1.53 7.07
C PRO A 81 14.60 -0.90 6.40
N VAL A 82 13.45 -0.95 7.08
CA VAL A 82 12.20 -0.30 6.68
C VAL A 82 12.10 1.05 7.38
N VAL A 83 11.78 2.10 6.62
CA VAL A 83 11.52 3.45 7.13
C VAL A 83 10.09 3.82 6.79
N LEU A 84 9.30 4.14 7.81
CA LEU A 84 7.95 4.68 7.63
C LEU A 84 8.05 6.19 7.40
N VAL A 85 7.52 6.65 6.28
CA VAL A 85 7.43 8.06 5.93
C VAL A 85 5.95 8.42 5.88
N PRO A 86 5.51 9.45 6.63
CA PRO A 86 4.14 9.95 6.50
C PRO A 86 3.90 10.37 5.05
N LYS A 87 2.84 9.83 4.44
CA LYS A 87 2.42 10.32 3.14
C LYS A 87 1.83 11.72 3.36
N PRO A 88 2.39 12.79 2.77
CA PRO A 88 1.74 14.09 2.81
C PRO A 88 0.38 13.95 2.12
N ASN A 89 -0.65 14.57 2.68
CA ASN A 89 -1.87 14.77 1.91
C ASN A 89 -1.50 15.66 0.71
N ASN A 90 -1.95 15.33 -0.50
CA ASN A 90 -1.73 16.15 -1.71
C ASN A 90 -2.48 17.50 -1.69
N THR A 91 -3.02 17.84 -0.53
CA THR A 91 -3.84 19.00 -0.20
C THR A 91 -3.37 19.45 1.16
N ASP A 92 -3.22 20.75 1.37
CA ASP A 92 -2.94 21.33 2.69
C ASP A 92 -4.09 21.12 3.71
N LEU A 93 -5.14 20.42 3.28
CA LEU A 93 -6.34 20.16 4.04
C LEU A 93 -6.20 18.91 4.93
N PRO A 94 -6.65 18.99 6.20
CA PRO A 94 -6.73 17.84 7.08
C PRO A 94 -7.72 16.79 6.54
N LEU A 95 -7.53 15.53 6.95
CA LEU A 95 -8.32 14.39 6.45
C LEU A 95 -9.84 14.60 6.61
N ALA A 96 -10.28 15.21 7.71
CA ALA A 96 -11.69 15.50 7.95
C ALA A 96 -12.28 16.44 6.90
N GLU A 97 -11.55 17.50 6.54
CA GLU A 97 -11.99 18.44 5.50
C GLU A 97 -12.07 17.76 4.13
N LEU A 98 -11.12 16.87 3.81
CA LEU A 98 -11.18 16.07 2.58
C LEU A 98 -12.39 15.15 2.55
N GLN A 99 -12.72 14.49 3.66
CA GLN A 99 -13.90 13.64 3.76
C GLN A 99 -15.19 14.45 3.58
N HIS A 100 -15.26 15.65 4.16
CA HIS A 100 -16.36 16.60 3.92
C HIS A 100 -16.45 17.01 2.45
N MET A 101 -15.33 17.38 1.81
CA MET A 101 -15.31 17.75 0.38
C MET A 101 -15.79 16.61 -0.51
N VAL A 102 -15.32 15.38 -0.26
CA VAL A 102 -15.74 14.18 -1.01
C VAL A 102 -17.25 13.98 -0.87
N ASN A 103 -17.81 14.11 0.34
CA ASN A 103 -19.25 13.98 0.54
C ASN A 103 -20.03 15.12 -0.13
N ASN A 104 -19.55 16.36 -0.09
CA ASN A 104 -20.18 17.49 -0.76
C ASN A 104 -20.24 17.29 -2.29
N GLU A 105 -19.16 16.82 -2.90
CA GLU A 105 -19.12 16.48 -4.33
C GLU A 105 -20.08 15.33 -4.67
N CYS A 106 -20.15 14.30 -3.81
CA CYS A 106 -21.12 13.21 -3.98
C CYS A 106 -22.56 13.75 -3.98
N ILE A 107 -22.92 14.56 -2.98
CA ILE A 107 -24.26 15.16 -2.86
C ILE A 107 -24.58 16.06 -4.05
N ALA A 108 -23.63 16.90 -4.48
CA ALA A 108 -23.80 17.78 -5.64
C ALA A 108 -24.13 17.01 -6.93
N HIS A 109 -23.65 15.77 -7.04
CA HIS A 109 -23.91 14.86 -8.16
C HIS A 109 -25.01 13.82 -7.88
N GLY A 110 -25.80 13.99 -6.81
CA GLY A 110 -26.93 13.12 -6.47
C GLY A 110 -26.54 11.72 -5.98
N LEU A 111 -25.33 11.58 -5.44
CA LEU A 111 -24.82 10.37 -4.81
C LEU A 111 -24.88 10.50 -3.28
N GLU A 112 -25.17 9.39 -2.61
CA GLU A 112 -25.08 9.31 -1.15
C GLU A 112 -23.64 9.59 -0.68
N PRO A 113 -23.46 10.25 0.48
CA PRO A 113 -22.15 10.46 1.06
C PRO A 113 -21.43 9.13 1.30
N VAL A 114 -20.16 9.06 0.89
CA VAL A 114 -19.37 7.83 0.89
C VAL A 114 -18.66 7.62 2.22
N VAL A 115 -18.35 8.71 2.93
CA VAL A 115 -17.65 8.67 4.21
C VAL A 115 -18.61 9.00 5.34
N GLU A 116 -18.79 8.09 6.28
CA GLU A 116 -19.53 8.35 7.50
C GLU A 116 -18.69 9.26 8.41
N LEU A 117 -19.13 10.51 8.55
CA LEU A 117 -18.45 11.51 9.36
C LEU A 117 -18.89 11.34 10.82
N LEU A 118 -17.92 11.20 11.74
CA LEU A 118 -18.22 11.31 13.17
C LEU A 118 -18.68 12.74 13.48
N PRO A 119 -19.66 12.92 14.39
CA PRO A 119 -20.21 14.23 14.74
C PRO A 119 -19.17 15.17 15.36
#